data_AF-A0A496SQ00-F1
#
_entry.id   AF-A0A496SQ00-F1
#
_cell.length_a   1.000
_cell.length_b   1.000
_cell.length_c   1.000
_cell.angle_alpha   90.00
_cell.angle_beta   90.00
_cell.angle_gamma   90.00
#
_symmetry.space_group_name_H-M   'P 1'
#
loop_
_entity.id
_entity.type
_entity.pdbx_description
1 polymer ?
#
loop_
_entity_poly.entity_id
_entity_poly.type
_entity_poly.pdbx_seq_one_letter_code
_entity_poly.pdbx_strand_id
1 'polypeptide(L)'
;ITAPDGSLLAMSENMRINQKNRALSKYHIVCLRSTDRGHTWKYWSMFSLPDLDSDKNTPIESWELNSSLYEPRSLFTKTDNLICVTRSSSTRTLDHSIYIVRSKDMGKTWSRPKKITNYGVFPQLLRLKDGVIVLSYGRPGIYLRFSIDDGKAWGPPITLHGVEPEGLTLSEYRKIRYRDTCGYTGLLAIGSDKFLIVYSDTTYHDKQGKLRKRIIIKEVAVKSLK
;
A
#
# COMPACT_ATOMS: atom_id res chain seq x y z
N ILE A 1 6.25 -10.08 8.58
CA ILE A 1 7.00 -9.06 9.34
C ILE A 1 7.30 -9.60 10.73
N THR A 2 8.49 -9.36 11.27
CA THR A 2 8.87 -9.75 12.64
C THR A 2 8.37 -8.72 13.64
N ALA A 3 7.68 -9.18 14.68
CA ALA A 3 7.19 -8.37 15.79
C ALA A 3 8.28 -8.16 16.87
N PRO A 4 8.13 -7.16 17.76
CA PRO A 4 9.10 -6.90 18.82
C PRO A 4 9.38 -8.09 19.75
N ASP A 5 8.39 -8.96 19.95
CA ASP A 5 8.55 -10.18 20.77
C ASP A 5 9.10 -11.39 20.00
N GLY A 6 9.62 -11.17 18.79
CA GLY A 6 10.22 -12.21 17.95
C GLY A 6 9.22 -13.07 17.18
N SER A 7 7.91 -12.93 17.42
CA SER A 7 6.88 -13.59 16.61
C SER A 7 6.81 -13.02 15.20
N LEU A 8 6.21 -13.75 14.26
CA LEU A 8 5.96 -13.27 12.90
C LEU A 8 4.48 -12.94 12.73
N LEU A 9 4.21 -11.82 12.06
CA LEU A 9 2.87 -11.47 11.57
C LEU A 9 2.84 -11.51 10.03
N ALA A 10 1.76 -12.06 9.49
CA ALA A 10 1.46 -12.08 8.06
C ALA A 10 0.10 -11.44 7.81
N MET A 11 0.04 -10.54 6.83
CA MET A 11 -1.22 -9.93 6.38
C MET A 11 -1.61 -10.60 5.08
N SER A 12 -2.83 -11.14 5.03
CA SER A 12 -3.37 -11.78 3.82
C SER A 12 -4.76 -11.25 3.51
N GLU A 13 -5.11 -11.27 2.24
CA GLU A 13 -6.47 -11.08 1.78
C GLU A 13 -7.29 -12.32 2.13
N ASN A 14 -8.55 -12.11 2.52
CA ASN A 14 -9.48 -13.21 2.68
C ASN A 14 -10.91 -12.75 2.35
N MET A 15 -11.69 -13.68 1.82
CA MET A 15 -13.08 -13.44 1.44
C MET A 15 -13.96 -13.36 2.69
N ARG A 16 -14.84 -12.37 2.75
CA ARG A 16 -15.80 -12.22 3.85
C ARG A 16 -16.84 -13.32 3.76
N ILE A 17 -17.23 -13.87 4.90
CA ILE A 17 -18.29 -14.87 5.01
C ILE A 17 -19.41 -14.25 5.86
N ASN A 18 -20.66 -14.41 5.46
CA ASN A 18 -21.80 -13.94 6.24
C ASN A 18 -22.21 -14.93 7.34
N GLN A 19 -23.16 -14.54 8.19
CA GLN A 19 -23.66 -15.37 9.29
C GLN A 19 -24.27 -16.72 8.84
N LYS A 20 -24.65 -16.86 7.56
CA LYS A 20 -25.16 -18.10 6.98
C LYS A 20 -24.07 -18.96 6.33
N ASN A 21 -22.80 -18.69 6.68
CA ASN A 21 -21.61 -19.35 6.13
C ASN A 21 -21.48 -19.25 4.60
N ARG A 22 -22.02 -18.18 4.00
CA ARG A 22 -21.88 -17.92 2.56
C ARG A 22 -20.79 -16.88 2.30
N ALA A 23 -19.93 -17.20 1.34
CA ALA A 23 -18.97 -16.27 0.78
C ALA A 23 -19.66 -15.01 0.23
N LEU A 24 -19.14 -13.85 0.59
CA LEU A 24 -19.50 -12.56 0.02
C LEU A 24 -18.46 -12.19 -1.04
N SER A 25 -18.86 -11.44 -2.07
CA SER A 25 -17.95 -10.83 -3.05
C SER A 25 -17.16 -9.64 -2.48
N LYS A 26 -16.74 -9.74 -1.21
CA LYS A 26 -16.00 -8.72 -0.48
C LYS A 26 -14.80 -9.36 0.20
N TYR A 27 -13.71 -8.61 0.27
CA TYR A 27 -12.49 -9.03 0.96
C TYR A 27 -12.17 -8.12 2.15
N HIS A 28 -11.54 -8.70 3.16
CA HIS A 28 -10.89 -8.02 4.27
C HIS A 28 -9.43 -8.44 4.34
N ILE A 29 -8.66 -7.81 5.24
CA ILE A 29 -7.32 -8.28 5.56
C ILE A 29 -7.38 -9.09 6.86
N VAL A 30 -6.85 -10.31 6.82
CA VAL A 30 -6.57 -11.12 8.01
C VAL A 30 -5.14 -10.92 8.45
N CYS A 31 -4.94 -10.83 9.76
CA CYS A 31 -3.64 -10.92 10.40
C CYS A 31 -3.48 -12.34 10.92
N LEU A 32 -2.41 -13.01 10.49
CA LEU A 32 -1.99 -14.32 10.99
C LEU A 32 -0.72 -14.15 11.82
N ARG A 33 -0.57 -14.97 12.86
CA ARG A 33 0.58 -14.94 13.75
C ARG A 33 1.25 -16.31 13.85
N SER A 34 2.57 -16.31 13.80
CA SER A 34 3.42 -17.46 14.07
C SER A 34 4.35 -17.16 15.25
N THR A 35 4.48 -18.11 16.16
CA THR A 35 5.40 -18.06 17.32
C THR A 35 6.51 -19.11 17.22
N ASP A 36 6.55 -19.83 16.11
CA ASP A 36 7.43 -20.96 15.81
C ASP A 36 8.19 -20.70 14.50
N ARG A 37 8.67 -19.47 14.30
CA ARG A 37 9.52 -19.09 13.14
C ARG A 37 8.89 -19.36 11.77
N GLY A 38 7.57 -19.31 11.68
CA GLY A 38 6.82 -19.46 10.44
C GLY A 38 6.40 -20.89 10.10
N HIS A 39 6.64 -21.87 10.98
CA HIS A 39 6.21 -23.24 10.77
C HIS A 39 4.68 -23.39 10.82
N THR A 40 4.01 -22.74 11.78
CA THR A 40 2.55 -22.72 11.87
C THR A 40 2.01 -21.30 12.00
N TRP A 41 0.81 -21.09 11.46
CA TRP A 41 0.16 -19.78 11.43
C TRP A 41 -1.24 -19.90 12.01
N LYS A 42 -1.55 -19.05 12.98
CA LYS A 42 -2.87 -18.98 13.61
C LYS A 42 -3.53 -17.65 13.26
N TYR A 43 -4.86 -17.68 13.11
CA TYR A 43 -5.64 -16.45 13.03
C TYR A 43 -5.34 -15.57 14.25
N TRP A 44 -5.06 -14.29 14.01
CA TRP A 44 -4.76 -13.32 15.04
C TRP A 44 -5.83 -12.25 15.15
N SER A 45 -6.21 -11.66 14.01
CA SER A 45 -7.25 -10.65 13.93
C SER A 45 -7.67 -10.41 12.47
N MET A 46 -8.54 -9.42 12.25
CA MET A 46 -8.77 -8.85 10.91
C MET A 46 -9.12 -7.37 10.97
N PHE A 47 -9.11 -6.70 9.82
CA PHE A 47 -9.66 -5.38 9.64
C PHE A 47 -10.21 -5.20 8.21
N SER A 48 -11.10 -4.22 8.04
CA SER A 48 -11.70 -3.92 6.75
C SER A 48 -12.13 -2.46 6.66
N LEU A 49 -12.56 -2.02 5.47
CA LEU A 49 -13.36 -0.80 5.37
C LEU A 49 -14.75 -1.04 6.00
N PRO A 50 -15.35 0.00 6.62
CA PRO A 50 -16.71 -0.09 7.14
C PRO A 50 -17.70 -0.38 6.01
N ASP A 51 -18.79 -1.06 6.36
CA ASP A 51 -19.93 -1.22 5.46
C ASP A 51 -20.77 0.07 5.45
N LEU A 52 -21.49 0.33 4.36
CA LEU A 52 -22.31 1.53 4.15
C LEU A 52 -23.25 1.84 5.32
N ASP A 53 -23.82 0.81 5.93
CA ASP A 53 -24.80 0.95 7.01
C ASP A 53 -24.16 1.16 8.40
N SER A 54 -22.83 1.15 8.50
CA SER A 54 -22.16 0.99 9.80
C SER A 54 -21.81 2.27 10.57
N ASP A 55 -21.86 3.48 9.99
CA ASP A 55 -21.71 4.74 10.75
C ASP A 55 -21.92 5.96 9.82
N LYS A 56 -22.98 6.77 10.05
CA LYS A 56 -23.26 8.00 9.25
C LYS A 56 -22.22 9.11 9.46
N ASN A 57 -21.34 8.99 10.46
CA ASN A 57 -20.30 9.98 10.78
C ASN A 57 -18.91 9.62 10.20
N THR A 58 -18.85 8.78 9.16
CA THR A 58 -17.56 8.35 8.60
C THR A 58 -17.00 9.40 7.61
N PRO A 59 -15.74 9.87 7.78
CA PRO A 59 -15.09 10.79 6.83
C PRO A 59 -14.60 10.10 5.54
N ILE A 60 -14.91 8.81 5.38
CA ILE A 60 -14.72 8.07 4.12
C ILE A 60 -15.98 8.34 3.31
N GLU A 61 -15.82 8.79 2.07
CA GLU A 61 -16.97 9.05 1.22
C GLU A 61 -17.84 7.80 1.12
N SER A 62 -19.16 7.98 1.23
CA SER A 62 -20.12 6.89 1.45
C SER A 62 -19.99 5.74 0.46
N TRP A 63 -19.52 5.99 -0.76
CA TRP A 63 -19.35 5.01 -1.82
C TRP A 63 -18.01 4.26 -1.81
N GLU A 64 -17.02 4.72 -1.06
CA GLU A 64 -15.81 3.93 -0.78
C GLU A 64 -16.03 2.97 0.39
N LEU A 65 -16.96 3.30 1.29
CA LEU A 65 -17.58 2.32 2.17
C LEU A 65 -18.08 1.17 1.30
N ASN A 66 -18.04 -0.06 1.80
CA ASN A 66 -18.36 -1.28 1.04
C ASN A 66 -17.25 -1.81 0.11
N SER A 67 -16.13 -1.12 -0.07
CA SER A 67 -15.01 -1.60 -0.90
C SER A 67 -14.20 -2.71 -0.22
N SER A 68 -13.62 -3.59 -1.02
CA SER A 68 -12.67 -4.61 -0.57
C SER A 68 -11.28 -4.01 -0.39
N LEU A 69 -10.50 -4.56 0.55
CA LEU A 69 -9.09 -4.22 0.72
C LEU A 69 -8.20 -5.34 0.16
N TYR A 70 -7.11 -4.93 -0.50
CA TYR A 70 -6.14 -5.81 -1.14
C TYR A 70 -4.71 -5.31 -0.96
N GLU A 71 -3.77 -6.18 -1.31
CA GLU A 71 -2.32 -5.97 -1.40
C GLU A 71 -1.74 -5.37 -0.11
N PRO A 72 -1.95 -6.01 1.06
CA PRO A 72 -1.50 -5.45 2.32
C PRO A 72 0.03 -5.41 2.38
N ARG A 73 0.57 -4.32 2.94
CA ARG A 73 1.97 -4.22 3.36
C ARG A 73 2.06 -3.58 4.72
N SER A 74 2.86 -4.16 5.61
CA SER A 74 2.97 -3.73 7.00
C SER A 74 4.42 -3.48 7.42
N LEU A 75 4.60 -2.54 8.33
CA LEU A 75 5.88 -2.26 9.01
C LEU A 75 5.63 -1.88 10.47
N PHE A 76 6.62 -2.09 11.34
CA PHE A 76 6.67 -1.52 12.68
C PHE A 76 7.39 -0.16 12.64
N THR A 77 6.75 0.85 13.22
CA THR A 77 7.28 2.22 13.30
C THR A 77 8.28 2.36 14.45
N LYS A 78 8.87 3.56 14.64
CA LYS A 78 9.80 3.81 15.75
C LYS A 78 9.15 3.66 17.13
N THR A 79 7.86 3.96 17.21
CA THR A 79 7.07 3.91 18.45
C THR A 79 6.39 2.55 18.67
N ASP A 80 6.92 1.48 18.06
CA ASP A 80 6.40 0.11 18.07
C ASP A 80 4.93 -0.05 17.65
N ASN A 81 4.38 0.98 17.00
CA ASN A 81 3.09 0.89 16.35
C ASN A 81 3.24 0.07 15.07
N LEU A 82 2.30 -0.85 14.84
CA LEU A 82 2.18 -1.55 13.57
C LEU A 82 1.33 -0.70 12.64
N ILE A 83 1.83 -0.40 11.45
CA ILE A 83 1.03 0.17 10.37
C ILE A 83 0.84 -0.86 9.26
N CYS A 84 -0.31 -0.83 8.61
CA CYS A 84 -0.58 -1.60 7.41
C CYS A 84 -1.21 -0.69 6.36
N VAL A 85 -0.67 -0.71 5.15
CA VAL A 85 -1.25 -0.05 3.98
C VAL A 85 -1.87 -1.07 3.05
N THR A 86 -2.97 -0.69 2.40
CA THR A 86 -3.75 -1.55 1.50
C THR A 86 -4.29 -0.71 0.36
N ARG A 87 -4.48 -1.29 -0.82
CA ARG A 87 -5.34 -0.67 -1.84
C ARG A 87 -6.80 -1.05 -1.64
N SER A 88 -7.73 -0.20 -2.05
CA SER A 88 -9.14 -0.56 -2.15
C SER A 88 -9.49 -1.15 -3.52
N SER A 89 -10.67 -1.75 -3.63
CA SER A 89 -11.26 -2.17 -4.90
C SER A 89 -11.97 -1.05 -5.66
N SER A 90 -12.13 0.13 -5.06
CA SER A 90 -12.94 1.19 -5.64
C SER A 90 -12.25 1.79 -6.86
N THR A 91 -12.98 1.96 -7.97
CA THR A 91 -12.49 2.61 -9.19
C THR A 91 -13.50 3.66 -9.69
N ARG A 92 -14.21 4.30 -8.74
CA ARG A 92 -15.36 5.16 -9.03
C ARG A 92 -14.98 6.61 -9.35
N THR A 93 -13.97 7.17 -8.66
CA THR A 93 -13.44 8.52 -8.93
C THR A 93 -12.22 8.47 -9.84
N LEU A 94 -11.18 7.72 -9.43
CA LEU A 94 -10.04 7.34 -10.26
C LEU A 94 -9.90 5.80 -10.21
N ASP A 95 -8.75 5.30 -9.77
CA ASP A 95 -8.44 3.87 -9.70
C ASP A 95 -7.80 3.57 -8.36
N HIS A 96 -8.46 2.77 -7.53
CA HIS A 96 -7.97 2.22 -6.25
C HIS A 96 -7.39 3.26 -5.28
N SER A 97 -8.00 3.48 -4.12
CA SER A 97 -7.39 4.37 -3.10
C SER A 97 -6.42 3.58 -2.20
N ILE A 98 -5.31 4.19 -1.77
CA ILE A 98 -4.45 3.61 -0.72
C ILE A 98 -4.95 4.06 0.65
N TYR A 99 -5.12 3.11 1.56
CA TYR A 99 -5.48 3.35 2.96
C TYR A 99 -4.36 2.89 3.90
N ILE A 100 -4.31 3.50 5.08
CA ILE A 100 -3.50 3.07 6.22
C ILE A 100 -4.40 2.73 7.41
N VAL A 101 -4.09 1.62 8.08
CA VAL A 101 -4.59 1.26 9.40
C VAL A 101 -3.43 1.12 10.38
N ARG A 102 -3.72 1.27 11.67
CA ARG A 102 -2.72 1.21 12.73
C ARG A 102 -3.15 0.23 13.82
N SER A 103 -2.18 -0.41 14.45
CA SER A 103 -2.37 -1.19 15.65
C SER A 103 -1.33 -0.79 16.69
N LYS A 104 -1.77 -0.67 17.96
CA LYS A 104 -0.91 -0.39 19.12
C LYS A 104 -0.63 -1.63 19.96
N ASP A 105 -1.15 -2.78 19.53
CA ASP A 105 -1.19 -4.02 20.30
C ASP A 105 -0.75 -5.23 19.46
N MET A 106 0.25 -5.00 18.60
CA MET A 106 0.86 -6.02 17.72
C MET A 106 -0.17 -6.72 16.81
N GLY A 107 -1.07 -5.92 16.23
CA GLY A 107 -2.07 -6.38 15.28
C GLY A 107 -3.23 -7.13 15.89
N LYS A 108 -3.48 -7.04 17.21
CA LYS A 108 -4.70 -7.64 17.82
C LYS A 108 -5.94 -6.81 17.49
N THR A 109 -5.82 -5.49 17.59
CA THR A 109 -6.87 -4.54 17.20
C THR A 109 -6.33 -3.50 16.24
N TRP A 110 -7.22 -2.91 15.45
CA TRP A 110 -6.88 -2.00 14.36
C TRP A 110 -7.70 -0.72 14.45
N SER A 111 -7.07 0.42 14.16
CA SER A 111 -7.73 1.71 14.00
C SER A 111 -8.65 1.70 12.79
N ARG A 112 -9.56 2.67 12.72
CA ARG A 112 -10.29 2.96 11.48
C ARG A 112 -9.31 3.23 10.32
N PRO A 113 -9.58 2.73 9.09
CA PRO A 113 -8.77 3.05 7.93
C PRO A 113 -8.79 4.54 7.59
N LYS A 114 -7.63 5.11 7.29
CA LYS A 114 -7.48 6.50 6.81
C LYS A 114 -6.95 6.47 5.38
N LYS A 115 -7.58 7.19 4.45
CA LYS A 115 -7.11 7.32 3.08
C LYS A 115 -5.79 8.12 3.04
N ILE A 116 -4.83 7.68 2.24
CA ILE A 116 -3.56 8.37 1.97
C ILE A 116 -3.59 9.00 0.56
N THR A 117 -4.11 8.27 -0.42
CA THR A 117 -4.13 8.67 -1.83
C THR A 117 -5.49 8.37 -2.47
N ASN A 118 -5.87 9.14 -3.48
CA ASN A 118 -7.09 8.93 -4.27
C ASN A 118 -6.89 7.93 -5.44
N TYR A 119 -5.67 7.44 -5.61
CA TYR A 119 -5.30 6.47 -6.63
C TYR A 119 -4.07 5.66 -6.17
N GLY A 120 -3.91 4.44 -6.67
CA GLY A 120 -2.73 3.64 -6.40
C GLY A 120 -2.99 2.14 -6.24
N VAL A 121 -2.00 1.36 -6.66
CA VAL A 121 -1.94 -0.08 -6.42
C VAL A 121 -0.60 -0.51 -5.85
N PHE A 122 -0.59 -1.73 -5.33
CA PHE A 122 0.56 -2.49 -4.83
C PHE A 122 1.48 -1.67 -3.94
N PRO A 123 0.91 -1.03 -2.90
CA PRO A 123 1.69 -0.15 -2.05
C PRO A 123 2.82 -0.96 -1.42
N GLN A 124 4.05 -0.44 -1.40
CA GLN A 124 5.14 -0.98 -0.58
C GLN A 124 5.53 0.03 0.50
N LEU A 125 6.03 -0.50 1.60
CA LEU A 125 6.53 0.28 2.70
C LEU A 125 7.99 -0.10 2.98
N LEU A 126 8.81 0.90 3.22
CA LEU A 126 10.18 0.73 3.70
C LEU A 126 10.44 1.77 4.79
N ARG A 127 10.98 1.34 5.93
CA ARG A 127 11.48 2.26 6.96
C ARG A 127 13.00 2.32 6.87
N LEU A 128 13.53 3.52 6.67
CA LEU A 128 14.96 3.79 6.70
C LEU A 128 15.47 3.87 8.14
N LYS A 129 16.80 3.76 8.32
CA LYS A 129 17.43 3.72 9.66
C LYS A 129 17.26 5.05 10.39
N ASP A 130 17.29 6.16 9.65
CA ASP A 130 17.03 7.50 10.17
C ASP A 130 15.58 7.70 10.65
N GLY A 131 14.66 6.80 10.30
CA GLY A 131 13.26 6.79 10.69
C GLY A 131 12.29 7.25 9.62
N VAL A 132 12.75 7.72 8.47
CA VAL A 132 11.85 8.07 7.37
C VAL A 132 11.15 6.81 6.88
N ILE A 133 9.83 6.91 6.71
CA ILE A 133 9.03 5.86 6.07
C ILE A 133 8.80 6.27 4.62
N VAL A 134 9.18 5.37 3.72
CA VAL A 134 8.93 5.44 2.28
C VAL A 134 7.67 4.63 1.97
N LEU A 135 6.74 5.25 1.25
CA LEU A 135 5.62 4.59 0.60
C LEU A 135 5.84 4.67 -0.91
N SER A 136 5.94 3.53 -1.58
CA SER A 136 5.82 3.45 -3.04
C SER A 136 4.46 2.89 -3.42
N TYR A 137 3.92 3.35 -4.54
CA TYR A 137 2.68 2.86 -5.13
C TYR A 137 2.68 3.21 -6.62
N GLY A 138 1.78 2.63 -7.40
CA GLY A 138 1.75 2.90 -8.84
C GLY A 138 0.36 2.95 -9.46
N ARG A 139 0.37 3.10 -10.79
CA ARG A 139 -0.73 3.41 -11.71
C ARG A 139 -1.22 4.87 -11.65
N PRO A 140 -1.19 5.61 -12.79
CA PRO A 140 -0.66 5.22 -14.11
C PRO A 140 0.88 5.17 -14.18
N GLY A 141 1.58 5.73 -13.19
CA GLY A 141 3.02 5.78 -13.10
C GLY A 141 3.58 5.01 -11.89
N ILE A 142 4.75 5.45 -11.42
CA ILE A 142 5.38 5.01 -10.18
C ILE A 142 5.60 6.24 -9.29
N TYR A 143 5.11 6.17 -8.06
CA TYR A 143 5.12 7.30 -7.13
C TYR A 143 5.82 6.92 -5.83
N LEU A 144 6.47 7.92 -5.24
CA LEU A 144 6.98 7.87 -3.88
C LEU A 144 6.32 8.92 -3.01
N ARG A 145 6.07 8.58 -1.75
CA ARG A 145 5.75 9.53 -0.68
C ARG A 145 6.61 9.21 0.53
N PHE A 146 6.89 10.24 1.31
CA PHE A 146 7.72 10.13 2.51
C PHE A 146 6.93 10.60 3.73
N SER A 147 7.15 9.92 4.85
CA SER A 147 6.66 10.33 6.17
C SER A 147 7.80 10.39 7.16
N ILE A 148 7.84 11.47 7.95
CA ILE A 148 8.81 11.71 9.02
C ILE A 148 8.19 11.58 10.41
N ASP A 149 6.90 11.20 10.49
CA ASP A 149 6.09 11.23 11.71
C ASP A 149 5.34 9.90 11.95
N ASP A 150 6.01 8.77 11.67
CA ASP A 150 5.46 7.41 11.82
C ASP A 150 4.17 7.19 10.98
N GLY A 151 4.14 7.77 9.78
CA GLY A 151 3.06 7.62 8.80
C GLY A 151 1.82 8.46 9.09
N LYS A 152 1.84 9.33 10.10
CA LYS A 152 0.68 10.16 10.50
C LYS A 152 0.32 11.17 9.40
N ALA A 153 1.33 11.77 8.79
CA ALA A 153 1.25 12.59 7.60
C ALA A 153 2.21 12.09 6.52
N TRP A 154 1.93 12.49 5.27
CA TRP A 154 2.71 12.12 4.10
C TRP A 154 2.97 13.37 3.27
N GLY A 155 4.21 13.53 2.79
CA GLY A 155 4.56 14.57 1.84
C GLY A 155 3.86 14.39 0.48
N PRO A 156 4.02 15.37 -0.44
CA PRO A 156 3.48 15.27 -1.78
C PRO A 156 4.07 14.07 -2.54
N PRO A 157 3.37 13.55 -3.56
CA PRO A 157 3.88 12.47 -4.38
C PRO A 157 5.08 12.95 -5.21
N ILE A 158 6.08 12.08 -5.37
CA ILE A 158 7.16 12.24 -6.33
C ILE A 158 6.96 11.21 -7.43
N THR A 159 6.75 11.68 -8.66
CA THR A 159 6.61 10.83 -9.84
C THR A 159 7.98 10.37 -10.35
N LEU A 160 8.26 9.07 -10.27
CA LEU A 160 9.53 8.49 -10.73
C LEU A 160 9.50 8.01 -12.19
N HIS A 161 8.30 7.66 -12.67
CA HIS A 161 8.06 7.13 -14.02
C HIS A 161 6.59 7.30 -14.38
N GLY A 162 6.31 7.52 -15.66
CA GLY A 162 4.94 7.74 -16.17
C GLY A 162 4.41 9.14 -15.88
N VAL A 163 3.08 9.25 -15.80
CA VAL A 163 2.36 10.54 -15.72
C VAL A 163 1.76 10.74 -14.33
N GLU A 164 1.78 11.97 -13.83
CA GLU A 164 1.03 12.34 -12.64
C GLU A 164 -0.47 12.47 -12.96
N PRO A 165 -1.38 11.79 -12.24
CA PRO A 165 -2.79 11.74 -12.61
C PRO A 165 -3.60 12.93 -12.06
N GLU A 166 -2.95 13.88 -11.39
CA GLU A 166 -3.61 15.08 -10.87
C GLU A 166 -4.21 15.89 -12.02
N GLY A 167 -5.49 16.27 -11.92
CA GLY A 167 -6.22 16.99 -12.96
C GLY A 167 -6.81 16.12 -14.08
N LEU A 168 -6.52 14.81 -14.14
CA LEU A 168 -7.13 13.93 -15.13
C LEU A 168 -8.58 13.58 -14.79
N THR A 169 -9.43 13.51 -15.81
CA THR A 169 -10.72 12.84 -15.72
C THR A 169 -10.54 11.33 -15.58
N LEU A 170 -11.55 10.62 -15.07
CA LEU A 170 -11.56 9.16 -14.99
C LEU A 170 -11.34 8.48 -16.36
N SER A 171 -11.88 9.09 -17.43
CA SER A 171 -11.71 8.58 -18.80
C SER A 171 -10.26 8.67 -19.27
N GLU A 172 -9.62 9.83 -19.04
CA GLU A 172 -8.21 10.02 -19.38
C GLU A 172 -7.31 9.10 -18.57
N TYR A 173 -7.56 8.99 -17.25
CA TYR A 173 -6.84 8.06 -16.37
C TYR A 173 -6.87 6.62 -16.92
N ARG A 174 -8.07 6.12 -17.28
CA ARG A 174 -8.25 4.73 -17.75
C ARG A 174 -7.50 4.43 -19.04
N LYS A 175 -7.27 5.42 -19.90
CA LYS A 175 -6.49 5.27 -21.13
C LYS A 175 -5.00 5.07 -20.87
N ILE A 176 -4.47 5.62 -19.77
CA ILE A 176 -3.03 5.64 -19.49
C ILE A 176 -2.59 4.68 -18.38
N ARG A 177 -3.51 4.14 -17.57
CA ARG A 177 -3.18 3.38 -16.34
C ARG A 177 -2.33 2.11 -16.52
N TYR A 178 -2.24 1.58 -17.75
CA TYR A 178 -1.43 0.40 -18.08
C TYR A 178 -0.37 0.69 -19.15
N ARG A 179 -0.20 1.95 -19.55
CA ARG A 179 0.65 2.32 -20.70
C ARG A 179 2.13 2.26 -20.36
N ASP A 180 2.52 2.83 -19.22
CA ASP A 180 3.94 3.13 -18.95
C ASP A 180 4.62 2.11 -18.02
N THR A 181 3.82 1.40 -17.22
CA THR A 181 4.27 0.44 -16.21
C THR A 181 3.12 -0.45 -15.74
N CYS A 182 3.39 -1.62 -15.15
CA CYS A 182 2.37 -2.37 -14.42
C CYS A 182 1.99 -1.72 -13.07
N GLY A 183 2.78 -0.75 -12.60
CA GLY A 183 2.57 -0.01 -11.36
C GLY A 183 3.11 -0.70 -10.10
N TYR A 184 3.70 -1.89 -10.22
CA TYR A 184 4.19 -2.65 -9.07
C TYR A 184 5.65 -2.32 -8.79
N THR A 185 6.00 -2.25 -7.51
CA THR A 185 7.32 -1.84 -7.03
C THR A 185 7.88 -2.84 -6.02
N GLY A 186 9.20 -2.84 -5.88
CA GLY A 186 9.92 -3.44 -4.75
C GLY A 186 10.90 -2.42 -4.16
N LEU A 187 11.13 -2.48 -2.85
CA LEU A 187 12.00 -1.56 -2.12
C LEU A 187 13.05 -2.33 -1.33
N LEU A 188 14.30 -1.84 -1.32
CA LEU A 188 15.40 -2.42 -0.54
C LEU A 188 16.26 -1.31 0.05
N ALA A 189 16.35 -1.22 1.37
CA ALA A 189 17.30 -0.30 2.01
C ALA A 189 18.74 -0.73 1.69
N ILE A 190 19.59 0.24 1.32
CA ILE A 190 21.02 0.04 1.04
C ILE A 190 21.91 0.98 1.87
N GLY A 191 21.31 1.74 2.78
CA GLY A 191 22.00 2.68 3.66
C GLY A 191 21.07 3.23 4.72
N SER A 192 21.57 4.17 5.54
CA SER A 192 20.76 4.83 6.56
C SER A 192 19.66 5.72 6.00
N ASP A 193 19.91 6.28 4.82
CA ASP A 193 19.16 7.31 4.11
C ASP A 193 19.00 6.97 2.62
N LYS A 194 19.27 5.72 2.23
CA LYS A 194 19.26 5.27 0.83
C LYS A 194 18.52 3.96 0.64
N PHE A 195 17.86 3.84 -0.51
CA PHE A 195 17.21 2.60 -0.93
C PHE A 195 17.25 2.41 -2.44
N LEU A 196 17.13 1.16 -2.87
CA LEU A 196 16.81 0.80 -4.24
C LEU A 196 15.30 0.68 -4.40
N ILE A 197 14.78 1.17 -5.52
CA ILE A 197 13.44 0.86 -5.99
C ILE A 197 13.52 0.11 -7.33
N VAL A 198 12.75 -0.97 -7.44
CA VAL A 198 12.61 -1.76 -8.67
C VAL A 198 11.18 -1.66 -9.21
N TYR A 199 11.02 -1.46 -10.52
CA TYR A 199 9.72 -1.37 -11.19
C TYR A 199 9.82 -1.69 -12.69
N SER A 200 8.70 -1.94 -13.36
CA SER A 200 8.69 -2.18 -14.82
C SER A 200 8.55 -0.88 -15.63
N ASP A 201 9.16 -0.83 -16.79
CA ASP A 201 8.97 0.19 -17.83
C ASP A 201 8.55 -0.50 -19.13
N THR A 202 7.40 -0.08 -19.68
CA THR A 202 6.80 -0.63 -20.91
C THR A 202 6.88 0.33 -22.10
N THR A 203 7.59 1.45 -22.00
CA THR A 203 7.73 2.44 -23.09
C THR A 203 9.14 2.46 -23.71
N TYR A 204 10.05 1.65 -23.19
CA TYR A 204 11.42 1.58 -23.70
C TYR A 204 11.50 0.96 -25.10
N HIS A 205 12.26 1.61 -25.98
CA HIS A 205 12.64 1.09 -27.29
C HIS A 205 14.12 0.74 -27.29
N ASP A 206 14.48 -0.44 -27.81
CA ASP A 206 15.88 -0.85 -27.95
C ASP A 206 16.62 -0.06 -29.04
N LYS A 207 17.92 -0.34 -29.23
CA LYS A 207 18.75 0.38 -30.22
C LYS A 207 18.25 0.23 -31.66
N GLN A 208 17.38 -0.75 -31.92
CA GLN A 208 16.75 -1.00 -33.22
C GLN A 208 15.35 -0.37 -33.32
N GLY A 209 14.93 0.39 -32.31
CA GLY A 209 13.61 1.02 -32.27
C GLY A 209 12.47 0.04 -31.98
N LYS A 210 12.74 -1.16 -31.45
CA LYS A 210 11.68 -2.12 -31.09
C LYS A 210 11.27 -1.93 -29.64
N LEU A 211 9.96 -1.89 -29.39
CA LEU A 211 9.39 -1.80 -28.05
C LEU A 211 9.77 -3.04 -27.22
N ARG A 212 10.32 -2.82 -26.02
CA ARG A 212 10.68 -3.87 -25.06
C ARG A 212 10.23 -3.47 -23.66
N LYS A 213 9.68 -4.44 -22.93
CA LYS A 213 9.54 -4.30 -21.48
C LYS A 213 10.91 -4.43 -20.83
N ARG A 214 11.24 -3.53 -19.90
CA ARG A 214 12.42 -3.65 -19.05
C ARG A 214 12.07 -3.51 -17.57
N ILE A 215 12.97 -4.00 -16.73
CA ILE A 215 12.94 -3.75 -15.29
C ILE A 215 13.96 -2.65 -14.99
N ILE A 216 13.50 -1.61 -14.32
CA ILE A 216 14.31 -0.49 -13.85
C ILE A 216 14.67 -0.73 -12.39
N ILE A 217 15.93 -0.48 -12.04
CA ILE A 217 16.38 -0.33 -10.67
C ILE A 217 16.95 1.09 -10.55
N LYS A 218 16.46 1.86 -9.58
CA LYS A 218 16.98 3.20 -9.25
C LYS A 218 17.43 3.25 -7.81
N GLU A 219 18.59 3.87 -7.55
CA GLU A 219 18.97 4.33 -6.22
C GLU A 219 18.27 5.65 -5.91
N VAL A 220 17.73 5.77 -4.70
CA VAL A 220 17.14 6.99 -4.16
C VAL A 220 17.84 7.31 -2.85
N ALA A 221 18.35 8.54 -2.75
CA ALA A 221 18.91 9.10 -1.52
C ALA A 221 17.92 10.10 -0.92
N VAL A 222 17.63 9.94 0.37
CA VAL A 222 16.70 10.76 1.14
C VAL A 222 17.50 11.71 2.02
N LYS A 223 17.68 12.95 1.56
CA LYS A 223 18.36 13.98 2.33
C LYS A 223 17.34 14.79 3.13
N SER A 224 17.43 14.73 4.45
CA SER A 224 16.69 15.67 5.30
C SER A 224 17.27 17.07 5.08
N LEU A 225 16.41 18.00 4.66
CA LEU A 225 16.71 19.43 4.73
C LEU A 225 16.62 19.80 6.22
N LYS A 226 17.75 19.68 6.93
CA LYS A 226 17.89 20.26 8.27
C LYS A 226 17.93 21.78 8.17
#